data_AF-A0A2V9DW54-F1
#
_entry.id   AF-A0A2V9DW54-F1
#
_cell.length_a   1.000
_cell.length_b   1.000
_cell.length_c   1.000
_cell.angle_alpha   90.00
_cell.angle_beta   90.00
_cell.angle_gamma   90.00
#
_symmetry.space_group_name_H-M   'P 1'
#
loop_
_entity.id
_entity.type
_entity.pdbx_description
1 polymer ?
#
loop_
_entity_poly.entity_id
_entity_poly.type
_entity_poly.pdbx_seq_one_letter_code
_entity_poly.pdbx_strand_id
1 'polypeptide(L)'
;MIVEKTVEQSQHMETVQIVLDKKLLAATDRAARRTKRNRSALVRDALRELLRKLEIRAREERDREGYTKHPLRHQESQLWEAEAAWPPE
;
A
#
# COMPACT_ATOMS: atom_id res chain seq x y z
N MET A 1 17.04 22.72 -4.47
CA MET A 1 17.26 21.91 -5.67
C MET A 1 17.20 20.45 -5.25
N ILE A 2 16.03 19.83 -5.32
CA ILE A 2 15.86 18.43 -4.91
C ILE A 2 16.37 17.59 -6.07
N VAL A 3 17.53 16.97 -5.85
CA VAL A 3 18.11 16.01 -6.80
C VAL A 3 17.18 14.80 -6.79
N GLU A 4 16.34 14.71 -7.82
CA GLU A 4 15.63 13.49 -8.16
C GLU A 4 16.69 12.41 -8.42
N LYS A 5 16.91 11.59 -7.40
CA LYS A 5 17.72 10.39 -7.51
C LYS A 5 16.89 9.38 -8.30
N THR A 6 16.93 9.48 -9.62
CA THR A 6 16.65 8.37 -10.54
C THR A 6 17.68 7.28 -10.26
N VAL A 7 17.44 6.53 -9.19
CA VAL A 7 18.09 5.25 -9.00
C VAL A 7 17.39 4.30 -9.97
N GLU A 8 18.00 4.11 -11.14
CA GLU A 8 17.87 2.85 -11.88
C GLU A 8 18.29 1.73 -10.93
N GLN A 9 17.35 1.27 -10.10
CA GLN A 9 17.54 0.07 -9.30
C GLN A 9 17.51 -1.10 -10.28
N SER A 10 18.69 -1.50 -10.74
CA SER A 10 18.93 -2.89 -11.15
C SER A 10 18.48 -3.78 -10.00
N GLN A 11 17.26 -4.31 -10.08
CA GLN A 11 16.66 -5.14 -9.05
C GLN A 11 17.48 -6.43 -8.95
N HIS A 12 18.34 -6.54 -7.93
CA HIS A 12 18.94 -7.81 -7.56
C HIS A 12 17.81 -8.76 -7.15
N MET A 13 17.46 -9.70 -8.03
CA MET A 13 16.46 -10.72 -7.74
C MET A 13 17.13 -11.88 -7.02
N GLU A 14 16.74 -12.12 -5.79
CA GLU A 14 17.11 -13.34 -5.08
C GLU A 14 16.13 -14.46 -5.40
N THR A 15 16.65 -15.68 -5.52
CA THR A 15 15.82 -16.88 -5.74
C THR A 15 15.43 -17.47 -4.41
N VAL A 16 14.13 -17.65 -4.19
CA VAL A 16 13.57 -18.24 -2.98
C VAL A 16 12.70 -19.45 -3.34
N GLN A 17 12.74 -20.49 -2.51
CA GLN A 17 11.82 -21.61 -2.61
C GLN A 17 10.59 -21.34 -1.74
N ILE A 18 9.40 -21.49 -2.33
CA ILE A 18 8.12 -21.33 -1.63
C ILE A 18 7.29 -22.61 -1.79
N VAL A 19 6.64 -23.03 -0.72
CA VAL A 19 5.74 -24.19 -0.73
C VAL A 19 4.31 -23.70 -0.80
N LEU A 20 3.57 -24.14 -1.81
CA LEU A 20 2.16 -23.84 -2.02
C LEU A 20 1.39 -25.16 -2.12
N ASP A 21 0.16 -25.18 -1.63
CA ASP A 21 -0.71 -26.33 -1.85
C ASP A 21 -1.04 -26.49 -3.35
N LYS A 22 -1.40 -27.71 -3.74
CA LYS A 22 -1.64 -28.04 -5.15
C LYS A 22 -2.77 -27.21 -5.78
N LYS A 23 -3.81 -26.83 -5.01
CA LYS A 23 -4.94 -26.06 -5.55
C LYS A 23 -4.51 -24.62 -5.81
N LEU A 24 -3.77 -24.02 -4.88
CA LEU A 24 -3.22 -22.68 -5.03
C LEU A 24 -2.24 -22.61 -6.20
N LEU A 25 -1.29 -23.56 -6.30
CA LEU A 25 -0.35 -23.61 -7.41
C LEU A 25 -1.08 -23.68 -8.76
N ALA A 26 -2.09 -24.55 -8.88
CA ALA A 26 -2.88 -24.65 -10.12
C ALA A 26 -3.65 -23.37 -10.43
N ALA A 27 -4.15 -22.65 -9.42
CA ALA A 27 -4.82 -21.37 -9.60
C ALA A 27 -3.84 -20.27 -10.08
N THR A 28 -2.67 -20.20 -9.46
CA THR A 28 -1.57 -19.30 -9.85
C THR A 28 -1.14 -19.55 -11.29
N ASP A 29 -0.96 -20.82 -11.68
CA ASP A 29 -0.56 -21.19 -13.04
C ASP A 29 -1.61 -20.78 -14.07
N ARG A 30 -2.90 -20.99 -13.78
CA ARG A 30 -3.99 -20.54 -14.66
C ARG A 30 -4.03 -19.01 -14.78
N ALA A 31 -3.87 -18.29 -13.67
CA ALA A 31 -3.84 -16.83 -13.68
C ALA A 31 -2.65 -16.30 -14.49
N ALA A 32 -1.46 -16.84 -14.26
CA ALA A 32 -0.23 -16.45 -14.96
C ALA A 32 -0.35 -16.65 -16.48
N ARG A 33 -0.93 -17.78 -16.91
CA ARG A 33 -1.23 -18.06 -18.32
C ARG A 33 -2.22 -17.07 -18.93
N ARG A 34 -3.31 -16.74 -18.22
CA ARG A 34 -4.31 -15.76 -18.68
C ARG A 34 -3.71 -14.37 -18.85
N THR A 35 -2.80 -13.97 -17.96
CA THR A 35 -2.14 -12.66 -18.00
C THR A 35 -0.85 -12.64 -18.82
N LYS A 36 -0.48 -13.74 -19.48
CA LYS A 36 0.79 -13.92 -20.21
C LYS A 36 2.04 -13.54 -19.38
N ARG A 37 2.01 -13.82 -18.07
CA ARG A 37 3.13 -13.58 -17.14
C ARG A 37 3.76 -14.90 -16.70
N ASN A 38 5.03 -14.85 -16.32
CA ASN A 38 5.64 -16.00 -15.65
C ASN A 38 5.12 -16.11 -14.19
N ARG A 39 5.23 -17.31 -13.61
CA ARG A 39 4.70 -17.60 -12.27
C ARG A 39 5.33 -16.73 -11.20
N SER A 40 6.65 -16.53 -11.27
CA SER A 40 7.39 -15.73 -10.29
C SER A 40 7.04 -14.24 -10.35
N ALA A 41 6.72 -13.68 -11.53
CA ALA A 41 6.21 -12.32 -11.66
C ALA A 41 4.83 -12.18 -11.02
N LEU A 42 3.91 -13.11 -11.29
CA LEU A 42 2.59 -13.08 -10.69
C LEU A 42 2.63 -13.16 -9.15
N VAL A 43 3.42 -14.10 -8.62
CA VAL A 43 3.58 -14.27 -7.16
C VAL A 43 4.19 -13.01 -6.54
N ARG A 44 5.19 -12.43 -7.18
CA ARG A 44 5.85 -11.21 -6.70
C ARG A 44 4.91 -10.00 -6.71
N ASP A 45 4.11 -9.86 -7.77
CA ASP A 45 3.12 -8.77 -7.87
C ASP A 45 2.07 -8.91 -6.76
N ALA A 46 1.54 -10.12 -6.55
CA ALA A 46 0.59 -10.40 -5.48
C ALA A 46 1.19 -10.11 -4.09
N LEU A 47 2.45 -10.49 -3.86
CA LEU A 47 3.15 -10.22 -2.59
C LEU A 47 3.34 -8.71 -2.37
N ARG A 48 3.77 -7.96 -3.40
CA ARG A 48 3.90 -6.50 -3.32
C ARG A 48 2.56 -5.83 -3.01
N GLU A 49 1.47 -6.28 -3.63
CA GLU A 49 0.14 -5.76 -3.37
C GLU A 49 -0.32 -6.04 -1.94
N LEU A 50 -0.08 -7.26 -1.44
CA LEU A 50 -0.39 -7.63 -0.06
C LEU A 50 0.39 -6.77 0.94
N LEU A 51 1.70 -6.61 0.75
CA LEU A 51 2.54 -5.77 1.62
C LEU A 51 2.05 -4.32 1.65
N ARG A 52 1.69 -3.76 0.49
CA ARG A 52 1.12 -2.41 0.41
C ARG A 52 -0.20 -2.30 1.19
N LYS A 53 -1.09 -3.29 1.06
CA LYS A 53 -2.36 -3.31 1.82
C LYS A 53 -2.11 -3.39 3.33
N LEU A 54 -1.14 -4.16 3.78
CA LEU A 54 -0.76 -4.24 5.19
C LEU A 54 -0.21 -2.90 5.70
N GLU A 55 0.63 -2.24 4.90
CA GLU A 55 1.16 -0.92 5.26
C GLU A 55 0.05 0.13 5.39
N ILE A 56 -0.89 0.16 4.44
CA ILE A 56 -2.05 1.07 4.49
C ILE A 56 -2.86 0.82 5.76
N ARG A 57 -3.22 -0.44 6.04
CA ARG A 57 -3.97 -0.80 7.26
C ARG A 57 -3.25 -0.41 8.54
N ALA A 58 -1.93 -0.58 8.59
CA ALA A 58 -1.14 -0.19 9.74
C ALA A 58 -1.13 1.33 9.96
N ARG A 59 -1.18 2.12 8.87
CA ARG A 59 -1.33 3.58 8.94
C ARG A 59 -2.74 3.96 9.41
N GLU A 60 -3.78 3.38 8.82
CA GLU A 60 -5.18 3.61 9.21
C GLU A 60 -5.42 3.31 10.70
N GLU A 61 -4.85 2.21 11.21
CA GLU A 61 -4.99 1.86 12.62
C GLU A 61 -4.24 2.85 13.52
N ARG A 62 -3.04 3.29 13.12
CA ARG A 62 -2.31 4.34 13.85
C ARG A 62 -3.08 5.66 13.89
N ASP A 63 -3.67 6.05 12.77
CA ASP A 63 -4.47 7.27 12.69
C ASP A 63 -5.71 7.15 13.60
N ARG A 64 -6.41 6.01 13.54
CA ARG A 64 -7.55 5.72 14.43
C ARG A 64 -7.15 5.79 15.91
N GLU A 65 -6.04 5.17 16.28
CA GLU A 65 -5.51 5.25 17.64
C GLU A 65 -5.18 6.68 18.05
N GLY A 66 -4.59 7.46 17.14
CA GLY A 66 -4.27 8.88 17.35
C GLY A 66 -5.52 9.70 17.63
N TYR A 67 -6.55 9.58 16.80
CA TYR A 67 -7.83 10.28 16.99
C TYR A 67 -8.58 9.81 18.25
N THR A 68 -8.45 8.54 18.62
CA THR A 68 -9.07 8.01 19.85
C THR A 68 -8.36 8.52 21.10
N LYS A 69 -7.02 8.63 21.08
CA LYS A 69 -6.20 9.10 22.21
C LYS A 69 -6.21 10.61 22.35
N HIS A 70 -6.38 11.35 21.26
CA HIS A 70 -6.48 12.80 21.21
C HIS A 70 -7.76 13.19 20.47
N PRO A 71 -8.94 13.06 21.11
CA PRO A 71 -10.15 13.67 20.58
C PRO A 71 -9.85 15.15 20.37
N LEU A 72 -10.09 15.66 19.15
CA LEU A 72 -9.78 17.04 18.78
C LEU A 72 -10.19 17.97 19.92
N ARG A 73 -9.21 18.67 20.51
CA ARG A 73 -9.56 19.76 21.41
C ARG A 73 -10.32 20.76 20.56
N HIS A 74 -11.56 21.06 20.95
CA HIS A 74 -12.49 21.94 20.23
C HIS A 74 -11.85 23.27 19.79
N GLN A 75 -10.77 23.70 20.43
CA GLN A 75 -10.01 24.92 20.12
C GLN A 75 -9.07 24.79 18.91
N GLU A 76 -8.58 23.59 18.57
CA GLU A 76 -7.66 23.37 17.45
C GLU A 76 -8.38 23.34 16.10
N SER A 77 -9.65 22.90 16.06
CA SER A 77 -10.48 22.89 14.85
C SER A 77 -11.07 24.27 14.51
N GLN A 78 -11.39 25.09 15.51
CA GLN A 78 -11.99 26.43 15.34
C GLN A 78 -11.13 27.37 14.48
N LEU A 79 -9.81 27.24 14.55
CA LEU A 79 -8.87 28.04 13.75
C LEU A 79 -8.94 27.72 12.24
N TRP A 80 -9.25 26.47 11.89
CA TRP A 80 -9.38 26.04 10.49
C TRP A 80 -10.81 26.21 9.96
N GLU A 81 -11.83 26.12 10.82
CA GLU A 81 -13.24 26.33 10.43
C GLU A 81 -13.51 27.74 9.91
N ALA A 82 -12.85 28.77 10.48
CA ALA A 82 -12.99 30.15 10.01
C ALA A 82 -12.36 30.37 8.61
N GLU A 83 -11.33 29.60 8.26
CA GLU A 83 -10.65 29.68 6.95
C GLU A 83 -11.34 28.81 5.88
N ALA A 84 -12.02 27.73 6.29
CA ALA A 84 -12.72 26.81 5.40
C ALA A 84 -14.12 27.31 4.96
N ALA A 85 -14.54 28.50 5.39
CA ALA A 85 -15.80 29.10 4.97
C ALA A 85 -15.72 29.54 3.50
N TRP A 86 -16.48 28.89 2.63
CA TRP A 86 -16.60 29.32 1.23
C TRP A 86 -17.33 30.67 1.16
N PRO A 87 -16.86 31.64 0.36
CA PRO A 87 -17.54 32.93 0.25
C PRO A 87 -18.96 32.75 -0.31
N PRO A 88 -19.93 33.55 0.17
CA PRO A 88 -21.27 33.55 -0.42
C PRO A 88 -21.20 34.01 -1.89
N GLU A 89 -22.03 33.37 -2.71
CA GLU A 89 -22.20 33.66 -4.15
C GLU A 89 -22.77 35.05 -4.46
#